data_AF-A0A3B9S1H0-F1
#
_entry.id   AF-A0A3B9S1H0-F1
#
_cell.length_a   1.000
_cell.length_b   1.000
_cell.length_c   1.000
_cell.angle_alpha   90.00
_cell.angle_beta   90.00
_cell.angle_gamma   90.00
#
_symmetry.space_group_name_H-M   'P 1'
#
loop_
_entity.id
_entity.type
_entity.pdbx_description
1 polymer ?
#
loop_
_entity_poly.entity_id
_entity_poly.type
_entity_poly.pdbx_seq_one_letter_code
_entity_poly.pdbx_strand_id
1 'polypeptide(L)'
;MTNFLSDKTLFSKNFTKLLLLSFVTFYISGTVFSGTLPDGLYAQMKTSKGDIVLRLFYQRTPVTVSNFVGLAEATKEWKDPVTGKRNKTRFYDGLSFHRVIKNFMIQGGDPLGNGTGGPGYNFPDEFHPDLNHSKPGILSMANAGADTNGSQFFITHVPTPHLDNKHSVFGEVVEGMNVVNSIQKGDQIQSVIILRNGKSAKSFDPTAAEKLLAQRNKELSEKNKKVIPATKAKIDPVTVPKSGQPTAEEVSVEMLVVAYKGARTPKKNIYYDKAGAKKVAEKLSDLARRKAVVFSELIDRFSDLTQQAKLPLLSSKDKNLPTFLKPALNLKVGQISDPVDSAFGYLIFRRVSFEAVTASHILITYEGALRATKKRDRKEAKILAEKILKDLKKGIDFAELARQFSDGPSGSKGGDLGRFTRGQMVPEFDQAVFNLKPGAVSGVVETQFGYHIIKRTQ
;
A
#
# COMPACT_ATOMS: atom_id res chain seq x y z
N MET A 1 93.98 52.60 10.99
CA MET A 1 95.10 51.90 10.35
C MET A 1 94.59 51.20 9.10
N THR A 2 94.95 51.78 7.95
CA THR A 2 95.26 51.17 6.65
C THR A 2 94.77 49.75 6.28
N ASN A 3 93.97 49.73 5.20
CA ASN A 3 94.02 48.88 3.99
C ASN A 3 94.22 47.36 4.12
N PHE A 4 93.32 46.58 3.48
CA PHE A 4 93.67 45.80 2.28
C PHE A 4 92.42 45.35 1.51
N LEU A 5 92.52 45.41 0.18
CA LEU A 5 91.50 45.12 -0.84
C LEU A 5 91.76 43.75 -1.50
N SER A 6 90.67 43.16 -2.04
CA SER A 6 90.58 42.26 -3.21
C SER A 6 91.08 40.80 -3.04
N ASP A 7 90.49 39.75 -3.61
CA ASP A 7 89.41 39.61 -4.60
C ASP A 7 88.97 38.12 -4.72
N LYS A 8 87.77 37.89 -5.30
CA LYS A 8 87.25 36.66 -5.98
C LYS A 8 86.92 35.43 -5.10
N THR A 9 85.81 34.69 -5.24
CA THR A 9 84.70 34.52 -6.23
C THR A 9 83.71 33.53 -5.57
N LEU A 10 82.38 33.62 -5.63
CA LEU A 10 81.51 33.27 -6.77
C LEU A 10 80.05 33.72 -6.50
N PHE A 11 79.45 34.32 -7.54
CA PHE A 11 78.04 34.30 -8.00
C PHE A 11 77.05 33.38 -7.23
N SER A 12 75.79 33.74 -6.92
CA SER A 12 74.79 34.33 -7.83
C SER A 12 73.50 34.77 -7.08
N LYS A 13 73.10 36.02 -7.34
CA LYS A 13 71.75 36.58 -7.59
C LYS A 13 70.58 36.35 -6.61
N ASN A 14 70.17 37.49 -6.04
CA ASN A 14 68.84 37.90 -5.55
C ASN A 14 67.65 37.39 -6.40
N PHE A 15 66.54 37.02 -5.74
CA PHE A 15 65.25 37.67 -5.97
C PHE A 15 64.24 37.39 -4.84
N THR A 16 63.63 38.48 -4.38
CA THR A 16 62.50 38.67 -3.46
C THR A 16 61.30 37.74 -3.69
N LYS A 17 60.68 37.24 -2.60
CA LYS A 17 59.24 37.41 -2.26
C LYS A 17 58.77 36.48 -1.12
N LEU A 18 58.28 37.12 -0.05
CA LEU A 18 57.05 36.82 0.69
C LEU A 18 56.56 35.35 0.68
N LEU A 19 56.77 34.60 1.76
CA LEU A 19 56.14 33.30 1.97
C LEU A 19 55.06 33.39 3.06
N LEU A 20 53.81 33.30 2.60
CA LEU A 20 52.62 32.96 3.36
C LEU A 20 52.90 31.71 4.23
N LEU A 21 52.67 31.78 5.53
CA LEU A 21 52.67 30.62 6.41
C LEU A 21 51.40 29.79 6.10
N SER A 22 51.48 28.89 5.14
CA SER A 22 50.40 27.94 4.85
C SER A 22 50.33 26.92 5.98
N PHE A 23 49.19 26.90 6.69
CA PHE A 23 48.77 25.74 7.46
C PHE A 23 48.63 24.56 6.51
N VAL A 24 49.64 23.71 6.45
CA VAL A 24 49.51 22.37 5.87
C VAL A 24 48.69 21.55 6.86
N THR A 25 47.37 21.62 6.76
CA THR A 25 46.50 20.58 7.29
C THR A 25 46.78 19.33 6.47
N PHE A 26 47.57 18.43 7.04
CA PHE A 26 47.77 17.09 6.53
C PHE A 26 46.42 16.37 6.59
N TYR A 27 45.70 16.34 5.46
CA TYR A 27 44.59 15.42 5.28
C TYR A 27 45.18 14.01 5.28
N ILE A 28 45.18 13.36 6.45
CA ILE A 28 45.33 11.92 6.53
C ILE A 28 44.09 11.34 5.86
N SER A 29 44.19 11.10 4.56
CA SER A 29 43.28 10.20 3.86
C SER A 29 43.53 8.82 4.45
N GLY A 30 42.73 8.45 5.44
CA GLY A 30 42.80 7.15 6.09
C GLY A 30 42.50 6.08 5.07
N THR A 31 43.55 5.50 4.48
CA THR A 31 43.45 4.21 3.81
C THR A 31 43.03 3.20 4.86
N VAL A 32 41.81 2.67 4.73
CA VAL A 32 41.32 1.54 5.53
C VAL A 32 42.38 0.44 5.48
N PHE A 33 43.03 0.20 6.60
CA PHE A 33 44.00 -0.89 6.74
C PHE A 33 43.20 -2.20 6.75
N SER A 34 43.07 -2.82 5.58
CA SER A 34 42.43 -4.14 5.38
C SER A 34 42.98 -5.24 6.33
N GLY A 35 44.11 -5.01 7.00
CA GLY A 35 44.78 -5.96 7.88
C GLY A 35 44.20 -6.14 9.29
N THR A 36 43.19 -5.37 9.73
CA THR A 36 42.69 -5.41 11.12
C THR A 36 41.24 -5.88 11.29
N LEU A 37 40.48 -6.05 10.19
CA LEU A 37 39.09 -6.50 10.29
C LEU A 37 39.00 -7.99 10.66
N PRO A 38 38.17 -8.41 11.63
CA PRO A 38 37.94 -9.82 11.92
C PRO A 38 37.37 -10.59 10.73
N ASP A 39 37.35 -11.93 10.80
CA ASP A 39 36.68 -12.79 9.81
C ASP A 39 35.23 -12.34 9.60
N GLY A 40 34.85 -12.12 8.34
CA GLY A 40 33.55 -11.55 8.00
C GLY A 40 33.46 -11.03 6.57
N LEU A 41 32.24 -10.68 6.17
CA LEU A 41 31.96 -10.00 4.91
C LEU A 41 31.67 -8.54 5.23
N TYR A 42 32.33 -7.62 4.53
CA TYR A 42 32.21 -6.20 4.77
C TYR A 42 31.97 -5.42 3.47
N ALA A 43 31.42 -4.21 3.60
CA ALA A 43 31.34 -3.23 2.54
C ALA A 43 32.01 -1.93 3.01
N GLN A 44 33.09 -1.54 2.33
CA GLN A 44 33.67 -0.22 2.46
C GLN A 44 32.93 0.72 1.50
N MET A 45 32.12 1.61 2.07
CA MET A 45 31.38 2.62 1.36
C MET A 45 32.14 3.95 1.42
N LYS A 46 32.71 4.36 0.28
CA LYS A 46 33.35 5.66 0.15
C LYS A 46 32.29 6.71 -0.13
N THR A 47 32.28 7.77 0.66
CA THR A 47 31.32 8.87 0.50
C THR A 47 32.02 10.20 0.34
N SER A 48 31.29 11.24 -0.08
CA SER A 48 31.78 12.63 -0.08
C SER A 48 32.17 13.17 1.30
N LYS A 49 31.84 12.47 2.40
CA LYS A 49 32.18 12.86 3.78
C LYS A 49 33.24 11.95 4.42
N GLY A 50 33.74 10.96 3.69
CA GLY A 50 34.70 9.97 4.19
C GLY A 50 34.18 8.54 4.03
N ASP A 51 34.91 7.59 4.62
CA ASP A 51 34.65 6.17 4.48
C ASP A 51 33.78 5.64 5.63
N ILE A 52 32.86 4.73 5.28
CA ILE A 52 32.05 3.96 6.22
C ILE A 52 32.34 2.47 5.96
N VAL A 53 32.70 1.72 7.00
CA VAL A 53 32.88 0.26 6.89
C VAL A 53 31.70 -0.42 7.56
N LEU A 54 31.01 -1.26 6.78
CA LEU A 54 29.81 -1.99 7.18
C LEU A 54 30.14 -3.48 7.27
N ARG A 55 29.87 -4.14 8.40
CA ARG A 55 29.84 -5.60 8.50
C ARG A 55 28.49 -6.11 7.99
N LEU A 56 28.49 -7.13 7.14
CA LEU A 56 27.30 -7.72 6.53
C LEU A 56 26.95 -9.07 7.16
N PHE A 57 25.68 -9.28 7.51
CA PHE A 57 25.19 -10.48 8.20
C PHE A 57 24.79 -11.61 7.24
N TYR A 58 25.68 -11.96 6.31
CA TYR A 58 25.42 -12.87 5.18
C TYR A 58 24.93 -14.28 5.57
N GLN A 59 25.18 -14.75 6.79
CA GLN A 59 24.69 -16.04 7.29
C GLN A 59 23.23 -15.97 7.79
N ARG A 60 22.77 -14.79 8.22
CA ARG A 60 21.46 -14.58 8.85
C ARG A 60 20.44 -14.01 7.86
N THR A 61 20.90 -13.15 6.96
CA THR A 61 20.10 -12.53 5.89
C THR A 61 20.78 -12.74 4.53
N PRO A 62 20.95 -14.00 4.09
CA PRO A 62 21.71 -14.32 2.88
C PRO A 62 21.15 -13.67 1.62
N VAL A 63 19.82 -13.63 1.44
CA VAL A 63 19.22 -13.05 0.22
C VAL A 63 19.46 -11.55 0.14
N THR A 64 19.27 -10.85 1.26
CA THR A 64 19.45 -9.41 1.39
C THR A 64 20.91 -9.02 1.13
N VAL A 65 21.84 -9.75 1.74
CA VAL A 65 23.28 -9.50 1.57
C VAL A 65 23.72 -9.84 0.16
N SER A 66 23.23 -10.94 -0.43
CA SER A 66 23.51 -11.28 -1.83
C SER A 66 23.08 -10.19 -2.80
N ASN A 67 21.88 -9.62 -2.58
CA ASN A 67 21.39 -8.52 -3.40
C ASN A 67 22.31 -7.29 -3.31
N PHE A 68 22.64 -6.87 -2.08
CA PHE A 68 23.51 -5.70 -1.86
C PHE A 68 24.91 -5.90 -2.46
N VAL A 69 25.53 -7.05 -2.21
CA VAL A 69 26.86 -7.41 -2.76
C VAL A 69 26.81 -7.48 -4.28
N GLY A 70 25.79 -8.12 -4.84
CA GLY A 70 25.66 -8.26 -6.30
C GLY A 70 25.49 -6.93 -7.03
N LEU A 71 24.74 -6.00 -6.44
CA LEU A 71 24.60 -4.62 -6.93
C LEU A 71 25.90 -3.82 -6.79
N ALA A 72 26.63 -3.97 -5.69
CA ALA A 72 27.91 -3.28 -5.47
C ALA A 72 29.03 -3.76 -6.41
N GLU A 73 29.07 -5.06 -6.72
CA GLU A 73 30.12 -5.69 -7.54
C GLU A 73 29.78 -5.79 -9.02
N ALA A 74 28.64 -5.24 -9.46
CA ALA A 74 28.15 -5.37 -10.84
C ALA A 74 27.95 -6.84 -11.29
N THR A 75 27.65 -7.75 -10.37
CA THR A 75 27.34 -9.15 -10.71
C THR A 75 25.84 -9.41 -10.84
N LYS A 76 25.01 -8.49 -10.33
CA LYS A 76 23.55 -8.50 -10.44
C LYS A 76 23.05 -7.46 -11.44
N GLU A 77 22.11 -7.87 -12.29
CA GLU A 77 21.48 -6.97 -13.26
C GLU A 77 20.39 -6.13 -12.58
N TRP A 78 20.22 -4.89 -13.03
CA TRP A 78 19.17 -3.97 -12.59
C TRP A 78 18.54 -3.27 -13.79
N LYS A 79 17.29 -2.83 -13.64
CA LYS A 79 16.58 -2.07 -14.67
C LYS A 79 16.58 -0.59 -14.32
N ASP A 80 17.07 0.22 -15.23
CA ASP A 80 17.03 1.67 -15.13
C ASP A 80 15.58 2.17 -15.10
N PRO A 81 15.15 2.89 -14.05
CA PRO A 81 13.78 3.35 -13.92
C PRO A 81 13.42 4.48 -14.91
N VAL A 82 14.41 5.17 -15.47
CA VAL A 82 14.21 6.23 -16.47
C VAL A 82 14.18 5.64 -17.88
N THR A 83 15.22 4.88 -18.25
CA THR A 83 15.36 4.39 -19.63
C THR A 83 14.69 3.04 -19.87
N GLY A 84 14.38 2.29 -18.80
CA GLY A 84 13.86 0.94 -18.87
C GLY A 84 14.87 -0.13 -19.33
N LYS A 85 16.13 0.25 -19.60
CA LYS A 85 17.18 -0.67 -20.03
C LYS A 85 17.71 -1.49 -18.86
N ARG A 86 18.15 -2.71 -19.15
CA ARG A 86 18.87 -3.57 -18.21
C ARG A 86 20.34 -3.21 -18.22
N ASN A 87 20.91 -3.03 -17.04
CA ASN A 87 22.30 -2.67 -16.81
C ASN A 87 22.93 -3.64 -15.82
N LYS A 88 24.25 -3.82 -15.95
CA LYS A 88 25.05 -4.65 -15.06
C LYS A 88 26.35 -3.91 -14.72
N THR A 89 26.17 -2.80 -14.00
CA THR A 89 27.22 -1.88 -13.56
C THR A 89 27.20 -1.78 -12.03
N ARG A 90 28.22 -1.15 -11.43
CA ARG A 90 28.27 -0.91 -9.98
C ARG A 90 27.13 0.04 -9.63
N PHE A 91 26.10 -0.48 -8.98
CA PHE A 91 24.81 0.19 -8.87
C PHE A 91 24.84 1.40 -7.94
N TYR A 92 25.60 1.30 -6.85
CA TYR A 92 25.62 2.31 -5.79
C TYR A 92 26.55 3.50 -6.09
N ASP A 93 27.45 3.35 -7.05
CA ASP A 93 28.45 4.36 -7.38
C ASP A 93 27.75 5.61 -7.98
N GLY A 94 28.00 6.76 -7.37
CA GLY A 94 27.41 8.05 -7.74
C GLY A 94 26.01 8.31 -7.15
N LEU A 95 25.39 7.35 -6.45
CA LEU A 95 24.07 7.56 -5.85
C LEU A 95 24.13 8.50 -4.64
N SER A 96 23.05 9.22 -4.39
CA SER A 96 22.97 10.14 -3.26
C SER A 96 22.26 9.55 -2.03
N PHE A 97 22.62 10.06 -0.86
CA PHE A 97 21.77 9.98 0.33
C PHE A 97 20.61 10.97 0.18
N HIS A 98 19.51 10.49 -0.40
CA HIS A 98 18.38 11.34 -0.78
C HIS A 98 17.48 11.75 0.41
N ARG A 99 17.56 11.02 1.53
CA ARG A 99 16.77 11.31 2.73
C ARG A 99 17.64 11.14 3.97
N VAL A 100 17.82 12.24 4.70
CA VAL A 100 18.59 12.29 5.95
C VAL A 100 17.70 12.94 7.01
N ILE A 101 17.48 12.23 8.11
CA ILE A 101 16.70 12.72 9.25
C ILE A 101 17.59 12.66 10.47
N LYS A 102 17.97 13.84 10.98
CA LYS A 102 18.81 13.98 12.16
C LYS A 102 18.20 13.20 13.34
N ASN A 103 19.05 12.49 14.09
CA ASN A 103 18.64 11.63 15.20
C ASN A 103 17.65 10.50 14.80
N PHE A 104 17.69 10.08 13.54
CA PHE A 104 16.94 8.90 13.08
C PHE A 104 17.79 8.04 12.15
N MET A 105 18.01 8.46 10.91
CA MET A 105 18.77 7.68 9.93
C MET A 105 19.23 8.50 8.71
N ILE A 106 20.19 7.95 7.97
CA ILE A 106 20.55 8.33 6.59
C ILE A 106 20.08 7.23 5.64
N GLN A 107 19.42 7.59 4.53
CA GLN A 107 18.86 6.66 3.54
C GLN A 107 19.42 6.95 2.15
N GLY A 108 19.86 5.89 1.47
CA GLY A 108 20.48 5.91 0.14
C GLY A 108 20.02 4.74 -0.72
N GLY A 109 20.73 4.50 -1.83
CA GLY A 109 20.45 3.38 -2.73
C GLY A 109 19.30 3.60 -3.71
N ASP A 110 18.90 4.85 -3.96
CA ASP A 110 17.90 5.22 -4.95
C ASP A 110 18.55 5.82 -6.21
N PRO A 111 18.43 5.21 -7.40
CA PRO A 111 18.95 5.75 -8.65
C PRO A 111 18.26 7.05 -9.12
N LEU A 112 17.05 7.34 -8.63
CA LEU A 112 16.35 8.61 -8.93
C LEU A 112 16.66 9.71 -7.92
N GLY A 113 17.22 9.37 -6.76
CA GLY A 113 17.51 10.31 -5.68
C GLY A 113 16.29 11.01 -5.08
N ASN A 114 15.08 10.47 -5.26
CA ASN A 114 13.82 11.08 -4.81
C ASN A 114 12.99 10.19 -3.86
N GLY A 115 13.51 9.01 -3.53
CA GLY A 115 12.89 7.98 -2.68
C GLY A 115 12.04 6.95 -3.44
N THR A 116 11.86 7.07 -4.76
CA THR A 116 10.89 6.23 -5.50
C THR A 116 11.52 5.24 -6.49
N GLY A 117 12.83 5.35 -6.75
CA GLY A 117 13.53 4.43 -7.65
C GLY A 117 13.99 3.15 -6.94
N GLY A 118 14.55 2.25 -7.74
CA GLY A 118 15.05 0.96 -7.29
C GLY A 118 15.67 0.16 -8.42
N PRO A 119 16.02 -1.11 -8.20
CA PRO A 119 16.74 -1.91 -9.19
C PRO A 119 15.82 -2.58 -10.22
N GLY A 120 14.51 -2.26 -10.19
CA GLY A 120 13.50 -2.80 -11.10
C GLY A 120 12.88 -4.14 -10.68
N TYR A 121 13.16 -4.60 -9.47
CA TYR A 121 12.58 -5.79 -8.84
C TYR A 121 12.52 -5.61 -7.33
N ASN A 122 11.71 -6.45 -6.68
CA ASN A 122 11.60 -6.54 -5.23
C ASN A 122 11.87 -7.97 -4.74
N PHE A 123 12.28 -8.11 -3.48
CA PHE A 123 12.43 -9.39 -2.80
C PHE A 123 11.87 -9.37 -1.35
N PRO A 124 11.56 -10.56 -0.77
CA PRO A 124 11.00 -10.71 0.57
C PRO A 124 11.87 -10.17 1.70
N ASP A 125 11.26 -9.98 2.88
CA ASP A 125 12.01 -9.68 4.10
C ASP A 125 12.73 -10.90 4.69
N GLU A 126 13.87 -10.65 5.35
CA GLU A 126 14.61 -11.61 6.15
C GLU A 126 14.79 -11.06 7.57
N PHE A 127 14.05 -11.63 8.53
CA PHE A 127 14.15 -11.28 9.94
C PHE A 127 14.87 -12.38 10.72
N HIS A 128 15.69 -12.00 11.69
CA HIS A 128 16.39 -12.91 12.57
C HIS A 128 16.26 -12.40 14.02
N PRO A 129 16.00 -13.27 15.02
CA PRO A 129 15.75 -12.85 16.42
C PRO A 129 16.84 -11.93 17.01
N ASP A 130 18.09 -12.22 16.70
CA ASP A 130 19.24 -11.45 17.16
C ASP A 130 19.50 -10.13 16.39
N LEU A 131 18.78 -9.87 15.29
CA LEU A 131 19.02 -8.71 14.44
C LEU A 131 17.89 -7.69 14.62
N ASN A 132 18.20 -6.59 15.29
CA ASN A 132 17.26 -5.54 15.66
C ASN A 132 17.93 -4.16 15.65
N HIS A 133 17.13 -3.12 15.78
CA HIS A 133 17.58 -1.72 15.75
C HIS A 133 17.89 -1.18 17.15
N SER A 134 18.62 -1.95 17.96
CA SER A 134 18.91 -1.62 19.37
C SER A 134 20.00 -0.58 19.59
N LYS A 135 20.77 -0.22 18.55
CA LYS A 135 21.91 0.71 18.65
C LYS A 135 22.05 1.61 17.41
N PRO A 136 22.85 2.70 17.48
CA PRO A 136 23.30 3.44 16.30
C PRO A 136 24.06 2.54 15.30
N GLY A 137 24.05 2.93 14.03
CA GLY A 137 24.85 2.30 12.99
C GLY A 137 24.26 1.00 12.44
N ILE A 138 22.99 0.70 12.68
CA ILE A 138 22.34 -0.50 12.10
C ILE A 138 22.01 -0.24 10.63
N LEU A 139 22.44 -1.16 9.76
CA LEU A 139 22.18 -1.13 8.32
C LEU A 139 20.99 -2.03 7.98
N SER A 140 19.97 -1.43 7.40
CA SER A 140 18.70 -2.10 7.11
C SER A 140 18.13 -1.71 5.74
N MET A 141 17.35 -2.61 5.15
CA MET A 141 16.66 -2.32 3.90
C MET A 141 15.51 -1.33 4.10
N ALA A 142 15.42 -0.32 3.23
CA ALA A 142 14.22 0.48 3.10
C ALA A 142 13.19 -0.30 2.27
N ASN A 143 11.91 -0.22 2.65
CA ASN A 143 10.82 -0.88 1.95
C ASN A 143 9.54 -0.02 1.99
N ALA A 144 8.60 -0.30 1.10
CA ALA A 144 7.28 0.34 1.02
C ALA A 144 6.19 -0.52 1.72
N GLY A 145 6.61 -1.32 2.70
CA GLY A 145 5.81 -2.37 3.34
C GLY A 145 6.45 -3.76 3.14
N ALA A 146 5.96 -4.76 3.88
CA ALA A 146 6.64 -6.07 3.91
C ALA A 146 6.86 -6.68 2.52
N ASP A 147 7.97 -7.37 2.33
CA ASP A 147 8.40 -8.04 1.11
C ASP A 147 8.59 -7.12 -0.11
N THR A 148 8.95 -5.86 0.12
CA THR A 148 9.25 -4.88 -0.95
C THR A 148 10.67 -4.35 -0.91
N ASN A 149 11.63 -5.17 -0.45
CA ASN A 149 13.04 -4.81 -0.46
C ASN A 149 13.55 -4.69 -1.90
N GLY A 150 14.34 -3.65 -2.18
CA GLY A 150 14.92 -3.39 -3.50
C GLY A 150 16.41 -3.09 -3.38
N SER A 151 16.82 -1.86 -3.72
CA SER A 151 18.20 -1.41 -3.58
C SER A 151 18.40 -0.39 -2.46
N GLN A 152 17.32 0.26 -2.03
CA GLN A 152 17.38 1.31 -1.03
C GLN A 152 17.65 0.73 0.36
N PHE A 153 18.51 1.41 1.11
CA PHE A 153 18.90 1.04 2.47
C PHE A 153 18.96 2.29 3.33
N PHE A 154 18.97 2.09 4.65
CA PHE A 154 19.26 3.15 5.61
C PHE A 154 20.25 2.69 6.69
N ILE A 155 20.95 3.66 7.28
CA ILE A 155 21.85 3.48 8.43
C ILE A 155 21.32 4.34 9.58
N THR A 156 21.08 3.74 10.74
CA THR A 156 20.51 4.45 11.90
C THR A 156 21.51 5.39 12.58
N HIS A 157 21.06 6.56 13.02
CA HIS A 157 21.83 7.44 13.92
C HIS A 157 21.69 7.04 15.39
N VAL A 158 20.57 6.43 15.76
CA VAL A 158 20.16 6.12 17.14
C VAL A 158 19.43 4.75 17.17
N PRO A 159 19.15 4.16 18.34
CA PRO A 159 18.25 3.02 18.44
C PRO A 159 16.84 3.33 17.88
N THR A 160 16.28 2.43 17.08
CA THR A 160 14.97 2.60 16.43
C THR A 160 14.11 1.32 16.51
N PRO A 161 13.76 0.83 17.72
CA PRO A 161 13.08 -0.47 17.90
C PRO A 161 11.70 -0.56 17.24
N HIS A 162 11.06 0.58 16.94
CA HIS A 162 9.79 0.62 16.22
C HIS A 162 9.88 0.11 14.76
N LEU A 163 11.10 -0.10 14.24
CA LEU A 163 11.41 -0.67 12.93
C LEU A 163 11.67 -2.20 12.95
N ASP A 164 11.75 -2.80 14.15
CA ASP A 164 12.02 -4.23 14.30
C ASP A 164 10.91 -5.08 13.65
N ASN A 165 11.33 -6.15 12.96
CA ASN A 165 10.44 -7.03 12.19
C ASN A 165 9.61 -6.32 11.10
N LYS A 166 10.01 -5.11 10.71
CA LYS A 166 9.44 -4.36 9.58
C LYS A 166 10.47 -4.10 8.48
N HIS A 167 11.75 -4.00 8.85
CA HIS A 167 12.87 -3.76 7.94
C HIS A 167 13.95 -4.82 8.16
N SER A 168 14.44 -5.41 7.07
CA SER A 168 15.47 -6.46 7.13
C SER A 168 16.81 -5.85 7.53
N VAL A 169 17.27 -6.14 8.75
CA VAL A 169 18.59 -5.76 9.26
C VAL A 169 19.62 -6.69 8.63
N PHE A 170 20.55 -6.15 7.83
CA PHE A 170 21.52 -6.96 7.07
C PHE A 170 22.97 -6.58 7.31
N GLY A 171 23.22 -5.60 8.18
CA GLY A 171 24.56 -5.26 8.61
C GLY A 171 24.61 -4.21 9.71
N GLU A 172 25.82 -3.76 10.01
CA GLU A 172 26.09 -2.70 10.97
C GLU A 172 27.38 -1.94 10.62
N VAL A 173 27.48 -0.69 11.04
CA VAL A 173 28.68 0.13 10.97
C VAL A 173 29.71 -0.39 11.98
N VAL A 174 30.90 -0.72 11.50
CA VAL A 174 32.05 -1.09 12.34
C VAL A 174 33.11 0.01 12.37
N GLU A 175 33.18 0.85 11.33
CA GLU A 175 34.03 2.05 11.29
C GLU A 175 33.31 3.19 10.56
N GLY A 176 33.59 4.44 10.93
CA GLY A 176 33.02 5.62 10.25
C GLY A 176 31.64 6.07 10.77
N MET A 177 31.29 5.77 12.03
CA MET A 177 30.02 6.26 12.61
C MET A 177 29.95 7.80 12.69
N ASN A 178 31.09 8.46 12.89
CA ASN A 178 31.20 9.92 12.79
C ASN A 178 30.90 10.41 11.35
N VAL A 179 31.33 9.67 10.32
CA VAL A 179 31.01 9.97 8.92
C VAL A 179 29.51 9.84 8.70
N VAL A 180 28.89 8.72 9.13
CA VAL A 180 27.43 8.52 9.10
C VAL A 180 26.70 9.72 9.70
N ASN A 181 27.13 10.19 10.87
CA ASN A 181 26.53 11.35 11.55
C ASN A 181 26.76 12.69 10.84
N SER A 182 27.75 12.78 9.96
CA SER A 182 28.07 13.99 9.20
C SER A 182 27.39 14.07 7.82
N ILE A 183 26.84 12.96 7.33
CA ILE A 183 26.15 12.90 6.04
C ILE A 183 24.94 13.83 6.04
N GLN A 184 24.80 14.59 4.97
CA GLN A 184 23.70 15.48 4.67
C GLN A 184 22.97 15.01 3.41
N LYS A 185 21.73 15.49 3.24
CA LYS A 185 20.94 15.17 2.05
C LYS A 185 21.69 15.63 0.79
N GLY A 186 21.83 14.71 -0.17
CA GLY A 186 22.52 14.97 -1.45
C GLY A 186 24.00 14.57 -1.47
N ASP A 187 24.60 14.27 -0.31
CA ASP A 187 25.95 13.69 -0.27
C ASP A 187 25.98 12.36 -1.05
N GLN A 188 27.13 12.09 -1.66
CA GLN A 188 27.26 11.02 -2.64
C GLN A 188 27.98 9.80 -2.07
N ILE A 189 27.48 8.62 -2.45
CA ILE A 189 28.20 7.36 -2.39
C ILE A 189 29.11 7.34 -3.61
N GLN A 190 30.42 7.49 -3.40
CA GLN A 190 31.40 7.49 -4.48
C GLN A 190 31.64 6.07 -4.99
N SER A 191 31.77 5.10 -4.09
CA SER A 191 31.88 3.68 -4.44
C SER A 191 31.55 2.76 -3.27
N VAL A 192 31.18 1.52 -3.57
CA VAL A 192 31.05 0.44 -2.59
C VAL A 192 31.99 -0.72 -2.96
N ILE A 193 32.91 -1.04 -2.06
CA ILE A 193 33.91 -2.10 -2.23
C ILE A 193 33.63 -3.23 -1.23
N ILE A 194 33.44 -4.45 -1.72
CA ILE A 194 33.18 -5.61 -0.86
C ILE A 194 34.50 -6.24 -0.42
N LEU A 195 34.68 -6.38 0.89
CA LEU A 195 35.86 -6.98 1.51
C LEU A 195 35.46 -8.34 2.11
N ARG A 196 36.20 -9.39 1.75
CA ARG A 196 35.95 -10.78 2.20
C ARG A 196 37.11 -11.26 3.05
N ASN A 197 36.93 -11.31 4.37
CA ASN A 197 37.92 -11.88 5.28
C ASN A 197 37.48 -13.23 5.87
N GLY A 198 38.42 -14.17 6.00
CA GLY A 198 38.13 -15.54 6.45
C GLY A 198 37.56 -16.47 5.37
N LYS A 199 37.59 -17.78 5.63
CA LYS A 199 37.19 -18.82 4.68
C LYS A 199 35.70 -18.72 4.31
N SER A 200 34.83 -18.52 5.31
CA SER A 200 33.37 -18.48 5.12
C SER A 200 32.91 -17.30 4.25
N ALA A 201 33.46 -16.10 4.47
CA ALA A 201 33.11 -14.93 3.66
C ALA A 201 33.64 -15.03 2.22
N LYS A 202 34.82 -15.64 2.03
CA LYS A 202 35.38 -15.91 0.69
C LYS A 202 34.55 -16.93 -0.08
N SER A 203 33.90 -17.87 0.60
CA SER A 203 33.01 -18.87 -0.02
C SER A 203 31.56 -18.42 -0.21
N PHE A 204 31.18 -17.24 0.27
CA PHE A 204 29.82 -16.73 0.10
C PHE A 204 29.55 -16.43 -1.39
N ASP A 205 28.65 -17.20 -2.00
CA ASP A 205 28.18 -16.99 -3.38
C ASP A 205 26.83 -16.25 -3.39
N PRO A 206 26.81 -14.97 -3.83
CA PRO A 206 25.58 -14.21 -3.94
C PRO A 206 24.51 -14.89 -4.81
N THR A 207 24.93 -15.61 -5.85
CA THR A 207 24.05 -16.27 -6.83
C THR A 207 23.27 -17.43 -6.22
N ALA A 208 23.84 -18.14 -5.25
CA ALA A 208 23.20 -19.26 -4.59
C ALA A 208 21.98 -18.83 -3.75
N ALA A 209 22.06 -17.69 -3.04
CA ALA A 209 20.93 -17.18 -2.26
C ALA A 209 19.75 -16.75 -3.16
N GLU A 210 20.04 -16.24 -4.36
CA GLU A 210 19.01 -15.90 -5.34
C GLU A 210 18.30 -17.14 -5.89
N LYS A 211 19.04 -18.22 -6.14
CA LYS A 211 18.44 -19.52 -6.51
C LYS A 211 17.54 -20.03 -5.39
N LEU A 212 17.95 -19.91 -4.13
CA LEU A 212 17.12 -20.26 -2.97
C LEU A 212 15.85 -19.41 -2.89
N LEU A 213 15.94 -18.10 -3.16
CA LEU A 213 14.76 -17.24 -3.21
C LEU A 213 13.81 -17.63 -4.36
N ALA A 214 14.35 -17.85 -5.56
CA ALA A 214 13.56 -18.29 -6.70
C ALA A 214 12.87 -19.62 -6.43
N GLN A 215 13.57 -20.55 -5.78
CA GLN A 215 13.02 -21.83 -5.36
C GLN A 215 11.93 -21.65 -4.30
N ARG A 216 12.17 -20.88 -3.23
CA ARG A 216 11.17 -20.59 -2.20
C ARG A 216 9.92 -19.93 -2.80
N ASN A 217 10.09 -18.97 -3.71
CA ASN A 217 8.97 -18.32 -4.38
C ASN A 217 8.21 -19.29 -5.30
N LYS A 218 8.91 -20.20 -5.97
CA LYS A 218 8.29 -21.28 -6.75
C LYS A 218 7.51 -22.23 -5.84
N GLU A 219 8.08 -22.66 -4.73
CA GLU A 219 7.43 -23.55 -3.75
C GLU A 219 6.21 -22.88 -3.09
N LEU A 220 6.33 -21.63 -2.66
CA LEU A 220 5.20 -20.85 -2.13
C LEU A 220 4.12 -20.65 -3.20
N SER A 221 4.51 -20.41 -4.45
CA SER A 221 3.57 -20.28 -5.56
C SER A 221 2.80 -21.59 -5.79
N GLU A 222 3.49 -22.72 -5.83
CA GLU A 222 2.84 -24.03 -5.95
C GLU A 222 1.93 -24.34 -4.75
N LYS A 223 2.40 -24.10 -3.52
CA LYS A 223 1.64 -24.35 -2.29
C LYS A 223 0.37 -23.51 -2.19
N ASN A 224 0.40 -22.27 -2.67
CA ASN A 224 -0.70 -21.31 -2.50
C ASN A 224 -1.61 -21.19 -3.75
N LYS A 225 -1.40 -22.03 -4.78
CA LYS A 225 -2.35 -22.13 -5.90
C LYS A 225 -3.74 -22.53 -5.38
N LYS A 226 -4.76 -21.84 -5.86
CA LYS A 226 -6.16 -22.14 -5.58
C LYS A 226 -6.50 -23.55 -6.09
N VAL A 227 -6.72 -24.48 -5.17
CA VAL A 227 -7.25 -25.81 -5.48
C VAL A 227 -8.77 -25.68 -5.61
N ILE A 228 -9.24 -25.55 -6.84
CA ILE A 228 -10.67 -25.48 -7.14
C ILE A 228 -11.20 -26.92 -7.14
N PRO A 229 -12.18 -27.26 -6.29
CA PRO A 229 -12.72 -28.61 -6.24
C PRO A 229 -13.37 -28.97 -7.57
N ALA A 230 -13.08 -30.16 -8.07
CA ALA A 230 -13.83 -30.73 -9.17
C ALA A 230 -15.25 -31.06 -8.67
N THR A 231 -16.26 -30.63 -9.41
CA THR A 231 -17.66 -30.95 -9.08
C THR A 231 -18.34 -31.67 -10.24
N LYS A 232 -19.14 -32.68 -9.90
CA LYS A 232 -20.04 -33.35 -10.85
C LYS A 232 -21.41 -32.69 -10.92
N ALA A 233 -21.65 -31.64 -10.12
CA ALA A 233 -22.91 -30.92 -10.13
C ALA A 233 -23.21 -30.37 -11.54
N LYS A 234 -24.49 -30.40 -11.93
CA LYS A 234 -24.92 -29.83 -13.20
C LYS A 234 -24.87 -28.30 -13.13
N ILE A 235 -24.59 -27.65 -14.26
CA ILE A 235 -24.78 -26.20 -14.40
C ILE A 235 -26.24 -25.88 -14.13
N ASP A 236 -26.48 -24.82 -13.37
CA ASP A 236 -27.79 -24.23 -13.18
C ASP A 236 -28.05 -23.18 -14.27
N PRO A 237 -28.92 -23.44 -15.27
CA PRO A 237 -29.10 -22.54 -16.41
C PRO A 237 -29.55 -21.13 -16.02
N VAL A 238 -30.18 -20.95 -14.84
CA VAL A 238 -30.63 -19.61 -14.39
C VAL A 238 -29.46 -18.71 -14.03
N THR A 239 -28.30 -19.29 -13.68
CA THR A 239 -27.08 -18.55 -13.34
C THR A 239 -26.27 -18.12 -14.56
N VAL A 240 -26.60 -18.63 -15.75
CA VAL A 240 -25.86 -18.39 -16.98
C VAL A 240 -26.46 -17.18 -17.73
N PRO A 241 -25.65 -16.14 -18.02
CA PRO A 241 -26.09 -15.04 -18.88
C PRO A 241 -26.38 -15.51 -20.30
N LYS A 242 -27.32 -14.84 -20.96
CA LYS A 242 -27.70 -15.07 -22.35
C LYS A 242 -27.12 -13.93 -23.18
N SER A 243 -26.76 -14.19 -24.43
CA SER A 243 -26.34 -13.14 -25.34
C SER A 243 -27.49 -12.14 -25.58
N GLY A 244 -27.17 -10.84 -25.67
CA GLY A 244 -28.13 -9.79 -26.00
C GLY A 244 -29.16 -9.44 -24.92
N GLN A 245 -28.89 -9.74 -23.64
CA GLN A 245 -29.78 -9.33 -22.56
C GLN A 245 -29.87 -7.80 -22.44
N PRO A 246 -31.06 -7.25 -22.08
CA PRO A 246 -31.22 -5.83 -21.87
C PRO A 246 -30.37 -5.36 -20.68
N THR A 247 -29.70 -4.24 -20.86
CA THR A 247 -28.95 -3.56 -19.80
C THR A 247 -29.92 -3.03 -18.75
N ALA A 248 -29.71 -3.41 -17.49
CA ALA A 248 -30.47 -2.86 -16.38
C ALA A 248 -30.01 -1.43 -16.07
N GLU A 249 -30.95 -0.59 -15.63
CA GLU A 249 -30.63 0.77 -15.20
C GLU A 249 -29.74 0.78 -13.95
N GLU A 250 -30.04 -0.08 -12.98
CA GLU A 250 -29.29 -0.24 -11.74
C GLU A 250 -29.11 -1.72 -11.35
N VAL A 251 -27.93 -2.05 -10.84
CA VAL A 251 -27.62 -3.40 -10.32
C VAL A 251 -26.81 -3.32 -9.03
N SER A 252 -27.09 -4.25 -8.11
CA SER A 252 -26.21 -4.57 -6.98
C SER A 252 -25.50 -5.88 -7.29
N VAL A 253 -24.18 -5.91 -7.09
CA VAL A 253 -23.37 -7.08 -7.43
C VAL A 253 -22.37 -7.42 -6.34
N GLU A 254 -22.18 -8.72 -6.17
CA GLU A 254 -21.05 -9.30 -5.48
C GLU A 254 -19.94 -9.58 -6.50
N MET A 255 -18.69 -9.56 -6.05
CA MET A 255 -17.51 -9.68 -6.91
C MET A 255 -16.48 -10.64 -6.30
N LEU A 256 -16.03 -11.58 -7.11
CA LEU A 256 -14.86 -12.40 -6.85
C LEU A 256 -13.70 -11.91 -7.73
N VAL A 257 -12.51 -11.77 -7.15
CA VAL A 257 -11.31 -11.32 -7.87
C VAL A 257 -10.26 -12.42 -7.94
N VAL A 258 -9.72 -12.69 -9.13
CA VAL A 258 -8.52 -13.49 -9.34
C VAL A 258 -7.40 -12.59 -9.84
N ALA A 259 -6.47 -12.24 -8.96
CA ALA A 259 -5.35 -11.38 -9.27
C ALA A 259 -4.26 -12.12 -10.04
N TYR A 260 -3.54 -11.38 -10.89
CA TYR A 260 -2.34 -11.84 -11.61
C TYR A 260 -1.16 -10.88 -11.37
N LYS A 261 0.05 -11.36 -11.61
CA LYS A 261 1.28 -10.58 -11.43
C LYS A 261 1.22 -9.27 -12.24
N GLY A 262 1.32 -8.13 -11.56
CA GLY A 262 1.19 -6.79 -12.15
C GLY A 262 -0.20 -6.16 -12.03
N ALA A 263 -1.18 -6.87 -11.46
CA ALA A 263 -2.45 -6.27 -11.08
C ALA A 263 -2.28 -5.30 -9.90
N ARG A 264 -3.09 -4.24 -9.86
CA ARG A 264 -3.16 -3.24 -8.77
C ARG A 264 -3.90 -3.82 -7.57
N THR A 265 -3.27 -4.74 -6.84
CA THR A 265 -3.88 -5.37 -5.66
C THR A 265 -2.98 -5.23 -4.44
N PRO A 266 -3.55 -5.08 -3.22
CA PRO A 266 -2.77 -5.14 -1.98
C PRO A 266 -2.26 -6.55 -1.66
N LYS A 267 -2.74 -7.59 -2.38
CA LYS A 267 -2.36 -8.98 -2.14
C LYS A 267 -0.89 -9.21 -2.51
N LYS A 268 -0.10 -9.57 -1.49
CA LYS A 268 1.27 -10.06 -1.64
C LYS A 268 1.24 -11.49 -2.16
N ASN A 269 2.28 -11.87 -2.90
CA ASN A 269 2.44 -13.21 -3.49
C ASN A 269 1.34 -13.54 -4.51
N ILE A 270 1.30 -12.80 -5.63
CA ILE A 270 0.39 -13.15 -6.72
C ILE A 270 1.00 -14.29 -7.55
N TYR A 271 0.30 -15.42 -7.57
CA TYR A 271 0.85 -16.71 -8.03
C TYR A 271 0.70 -16.95 -9.53
N TYR A 272 -0.21 -16.23 -10.17
CA TYR A 272 -0.56 -16.43 -11.56
C TYR A 272 0.03 -15.33 -12.44
N ASP A 273 0.53 -15.72 -13.61
CA ASP A 273 0.59 -14.81 -14.74
C ASP A 273 -0.85 -14.55 -15.25
N LYS A 274 -0.98 -13.62 -16.21
CA LYS A 274 -2.30 -13.24 -16.72
C LYS A 274 -3.06 -14.42 -17.33
N ALA A 275 -2.37 -15.28 -18.10
CA ALA A 275 -2.99 -16.45 -18.73
C ALA A 275 -3.45 -17.50 -17.70
N GLY A 276 -2.64 -17.76 -16.66
CA GLY A 276 -2.98 -18.66 -15.56
C GLY A 276 -4.17 -18.16 -14.76
N ALA A 277 -4.22 -16.86 -14.44
CA ALA A 277 -5.34 -16.26 -13.73
C ALA A 277 -6.64 -16.36 -14.52
N LYS A 278 -6.58 -16.18 -15.86
CA LYS A 278 -7.74 -16.37 -16.73
C LYS A 278 -8.33 -17.78 -16.60
N LYS A 279 -7.49 -18.82 -16.71
CA LYS A 279 -7.92 -20.23 -16.57
C LYS A 279 -8.56 -20.51 -15.20
N VAL A 280 -8.01 -19.92 -14.15
CA VAL A 280 -8.54 -20.05 -12.78
C VAL A 280 -9.88 -19.34 -12.66
N ALA A 281 -10.01 -18.12 -13.19
CA ALA A 281 -11.25 -17.37 -13.19
C ALA A 281 -12.34 -18.07 -14.01
N GLU A 282 -12.01 -18.65 -15.16
CA GLU A 282 -12.94 -19.46 -15.96
C GLU A 282 -13.46 -20.66 -15.15
N LYS A 283 -12.57 -21.41 -14.49
CA LYS A 283 -12.95 -22.52 -13.60
C LYS A 283 -13.84 -22.07 -12.43
N LEU A 284 -13.53 -20.93 -11.81
CA LEU A 284 -14.36 -20.39 -10.72
C LEU A 284 -15.73 -19.93 -11.22
N SER A 285 -15.81 -19.31 -12.41
CA SER A 285 -17.07 -18.90 -13.01
C SER A 285 -17.94 -20.11 -13.37
N ASP A 286 -17.33 -21.19 -13.88
CA ASP A 286 -18.03 -22.45 -14.13
C ASP A 286 -18.53 -23.06 -12.82
N LEU A 287 -17.67 -23.18 -11.80
CA LEU A 287 -18.04 -23.72 -10.49
C LEU A 287 -19.19 -22.92 -9.85
N ALA A 288 -19.10 -21.59 -9.93
CA ALA A 288 -20.10 -20.68 -9.38
C ALA A 288 -21.49 -20.86 -10.02
N ARG A 289 -21.55 -21.31 -11.28
CA ARG A 289 -22.79 -21.59 -12.02
C ARG A 289 -23.38 -22.96 -11.72
N ARG A 290 -22.78 -23.77 -10.85
CA ARG A 290 -23.23 -25.13 -10.54
C ARG A 290 -24.33 -25.11 -9.48
N LYS A 291 -25.26 -26.06 -9.56
CA LYS A 291 -26.29 -26.23 -8.52
C LYS A 291 -25.67 -26.42 -7.14
N ALA A 292 -26.32 -25.84 -6.13
CA ALA A 292 -25.90 -25.88 -4.72
C ALA A 292 -24.54 -25.23 -4.40
N VAL A 293 -23.97 -24.45 -5.33
CA VAL A 293 -22.78 -23.62 -5.04
C VAL A 293 -23.23 -22.24 -4.61
N VAL A 294 -22.74 -21.80 -3.45
CA VAL A 294 -23.01 -20.47 -2.89
C VAL A 294 -21.87 -19.53 -3.28
N PHE A 295 -22.19 -18.43 -3.97
CA PHE A 295 -21.17 -17.53 -4.49
C PHE A 295 -20.35 -16.83 -3.40
N SER A 296 -20.97 -16.45 -2.28
CA SER A 296 -20.28 -15.83 -1.15
C SER A 296 -19.19 -16.74 -0.56
N GLU A 297 -19.45 -18.05 -0.46
CA GLU A 297 -18.43 -19.01 -0.01
C GLU A 297 -17.24 -19.08 -0.98
N LEU A 298 -17.48 -18.89 -2.28
CA LEU A 298 -16.39 -18.81 -3.25
C LEU A 298 -15.59 -17.52 -3.09
N ILE A 299 -16.24 -16.39 -2.78
CA ILE A 299 -15.54 -15.14 -2.48
C ILE A 299 -14.63 -15.32 -1.28
N ASP A 300 -15.15 -15.87 -0.18
CA ASP A 300 -14.38 -16.04 1.06
C ASP A 300 -13.19 -16.98 0.86
N ARG A 301 -13.37 -18.05 0.08
CA ARG A 301 -12.32 -19.05 -0.14
C ARG A 301 -11.31 -18.67 -1.21
N PHE A 302 -11.73 -17.96 -2.26
CA PHE A 302 -10.95 -17.81 -3.48
C PHE A 302 -10.76 -16.36 -3.93
N SER A 303 -11.44 -15.37 -3.38
CA SER A 303 -11.21 -13.99 -3.80
C SER A 303 -9.85 -13.49 -3.32
N ASP A 304 -9.09 -12.86 -4.22
CA ASP A 304 -7.86 -12.14 -3.90
C ASP A 304 -8.13 -10.74 -3.30
N LEU A 305 -9.41 -10.34 -3.21
CA LEU A 305 -9.86 -9.08 -2.62
C LEU A 305 -11.13 -9.28 -1.79
N THR A 306 -11.01 -9.94 -0.63
CA THR A 306 -12.16 -10.27 0.24
C THR A 306 -12.80 -9.05 0.92
N GLN A 307 -12.03 -7.99 1.19
CA GLN A 307 -12.54 -6.77 1.82
C GLN A 307 -13.52 -5.97 0.96
N GLN A 308 -13.59 -6.27 -0.35
CA GLN A 308 -14.48 -5.58 -1.30
C GLN A 308 -15.32 -6.60 -2.08
N ALA A 309 -15.98 -7.50 -1.35
CA ALA A 309 -16.86 -8.54 -1.89
C ALA A 309 -18.14 -8.00 -2.56
N LYS A 310 -18.63 -6.83 -2.14
CA LYS A 310 -19.85 -6.21 -2.68
C LYS A 310 -19.54 -4.81 -3.19
N LEU A 311 -19.96 -4.52 -4.42
CA LEU A 311 -19.78 -3.20 -5.01
C LEU A 311 -20.91 -2.25 -4.58
N PRO A 312 -20.64 -0.92 -4.56
CA PRO A 312 -21.70 0.08 -4.55
C PRO A 312 -22.70 -0.16 -5.69
N LEU A 313 -23.91 0.39 -5.55
CA LEU A 313 -24.93 0.28 -6.58
C LEU A 313 -24.38 0.84 -7.91
N LEU A 314 -24.40 0.01 -8.95
CA LEU A 314 -23.93 0.40 -10.27
C LEU A 314 -25.11 0.90 -11.09
N SER A 315 -24.92 1.99 -11.83
CA SER A 315 -25.95 2.57 -12.69
C SER A 315 -25.47 2.71 -14.13
N SER A 316 -26.32 2.37 -15.09
CA SER A 316 -26.07 2.62 -16.52
C SER A 316 -26.08 4.12 -16.86
N LYS A 317 -26.65 4.96 -15.99
CA LYS A 317 -26.67 6.43 -16.13
C LYS A 317 -25.37 7.09 -15.66
N ASP A 318 -24.50 6.37 -14.95
CA ASP A 318 -23.19 6.88 -14.55
C ASP A 318 -22.24 6.95 -15.75
N LYS A 319 -21.96 8.17 -16.21
CA LYS A 319 -21.07 8.44 -17.35
C LYS A 319 -19.61 8.05 -17.08
N ASN A 320 -19.21 7.95 -15.81
CA ASN A 320 -17.84 7.65 -15.40
C ASN A 320 -17.65 6.17 -15.03
N LEU A 321 -18.67 5.32 -15.22
CA LEU A 321 -18.59 3.91 -14.87
C LEU A 321 -17.47 3.22 -15.68
N PRO A 322 -16.46 2.63 -15.00
CA PRO A 322 -15.37 1.94 -15.67
C PRO A 322 -15.85 0.84 -16.62
N THR A 323 -15.18 0.70 -17.77
CA THR A 323 -15.58 -0.24 -18.83
C THR A 323 -15.67 -1.69 -18.34
N PHE A 324 -14.78 -2.10 -17.43
CA PHE A 324 -14.78 -3.44 -16.84
C PHE A 324 -15.95 -3.71 -15.88
N LEU A 325 -16.73 -2.70 -15.46
CA LEU A 325 -17.94 -2.88 -14.65
C LEU A 325 -19.23 -2.96 -15.49
N LYS A 326 -19.21 -2.47 -16.74
CA LYS A 326 -20.38 -2.47 -17.62
C LYS A 326 -21.00 -3.86 -17.86
N PRO A 327 -20.24 -4.96 -17.99
CA PRO A 327 -20.83 -6.29 -18.15
C PRO A 327 -21.78 -6.70 -17.02
N ALA A 328 -21.58 -6.17 -15.81
CA ALA A 328 -22.41 -6.45 -14.65
C ALA A 328 -23.86 -5.94 -14.81
N LEU A 329 -24.06 -4.85 -15.58
CA LEU A 329 -25.38 -4.26 -15.84
C LEU A 329 -26.27 -5.17 -16.72
N ASN A 330 -25.66 -6.11 -17.46
CA ASN A 330 -26.38 -7.03 -18.34
C ASN A 330 -26.79 -8.33 -17.66
N LEU A 331 -26.46 -8.51 -16.37
CA LEU A 331 -26.85 -9.69 -15.60
C LEU A 331 -28.28 -9.58 -15.09
N LYS A 332 -29.05 -10.67 -15.06
CA LYS A 332 -30.27 -10.79 -14.24
C LYS A 332 -29.93 -11.22 -12.81
N VAL A 333 -30.84 -10.98 -11.86
CA VAL A 333 -30.65 -11.41 -10.46
C VAL A 333 -30.34 -12.90 -10.42
N GLY A 334 -29.27 -13.27 -9.72
CA GLY A 334 -28.74 -14.63 -9.62
C GLY A 334 -27.73 -15.03 -10.70
N GLN A 335 -27.60 -14.26 -11.78
CA GLN A 335 -26.65 -14.57 -12.86
C GLN A 335 -25.21 -14.20 -12.51
N ILE A 336 -24.29 -14.96 -13.12
CA ILE A 336 -22.85 -14.91 -12.87
C ILE A 336 -22.13 -14.62 -14.17
N SER A 337 -21.35 -13.54 -14.22
CA SER A 337 -20.64 -13.13 -15.43
C SER A 337 -19.54 -14.12 -15.83
N ASP A 338 -19.12 -14.04 -17.09
CA ASP A 338 -17.80 -14.54 -17.46
C ASP A 338 -16.69 -13.68 -16.80
N PRO A 339 -15.45 -14.17 -16.72
CA PRO A 339 -14.33 -13.39 -16.18
C PRO A 339 -14.09 -12.12 -16.99
N VAL A 340 -14.07 -10.97 -16.32
CA VAL A 340 -13.81 -9.66 -16.92
C VAL A 340 -12.41 -9.19 -16.56
N ASP A 341 -11.58 -8.90 -17.55
CA ASP A 341 -10.23 -8.38 -17.34
C ASP A 341 -10.25 -6.94 -16.80
N SER A 342 -9.38 -6.63 -15.85
CA SER A 342 -9.29 -5.32 -15.22
C SER A 342 -7.89 -5.03 -14.69
N ALA A 343 -7.65 -3.77 -14.28
CA ALA A 343 -6.41 -3.39 -13.61
C ALA A 343 -6.21 -4.12 -12.26
N PHE A 344 -7.25 -4.73 -11.68
CA PHE A 344 -7.23 -5.41 -10.38
C PHE A 344 -7.11 -6.94 -10.50
N GLY A 345 -7.16 -7.48 -11.72
CA GLY A 345 -7.26 -8.92 -11.99
C GLY A 345 -8.52 -9.27 -12.79
N TYR A 346 -8.84 -10.56 -12.87
CA TYR A 346 -10.09 -11.03 -13.46
C TYR A 346 -11.22 -10.94 -12.44
N LEU A 347 -12.29 -10.23 -12.80
CA LEU A 347 -13.48 -10.01 -11.97
C LEU A 347 -14.59 -10.96 -12.42
N ILE A 348 -15.27 -11.59 -11.46
CA ILE A 348 -16.48 -12.39 -11.70
C ILE A 348 -17.59 -11.76 -10.87
N PHE A 349 -18.67 -11.35 -11.52
CA PHE A 349 -19.79 -10.68 -10.88
C PHE A 349 -20.95 -11.64 -10.68
N ARG A 350 -21.63 -11.53 -9.54
CA ARG A 350 -22.96 -12.08 -9.34
C ARG A 350 -23.94 -10.97 -9.05
N ARG A 351 -25.02 -10.87 -9.84
CA ARG A 351 -26.08 -9.90 -9.53
C ARG A 351 -26.93 -10.41 -8.37
N VAL A 352 -27.07 -9.58 -7.35
CA VAL A 352 -27.94 -9.83 -6.19
C VAL A 352 -29.18 -8.95 -6.29
N SER A 353 -30.26 -9.39 -5.65
CA SER A 353 -31.41 -8.52 -5.43
C SER A 353 -31.00 -7.40 -4.47
N PHE A 354 -31.62 -6.25 -4.65
CA PHE A 354 -31.55 -5.15 -3.71
C PHE A 354 -32.94 -4.52 -3.61
N GLU A 355 -33.22 -3.94 -2.46
CA GLU A 355 -34.45 -3.21 -2.21
C GLU A 355 -34.08 -1.73 -2.09
N ALA A 356 -34.75 -0.89 -2.87
CA ALA A 356 -34.63 0.55 -2.82
C ALA A 356 -36.01 1.15 -2.61
N VAL A 357 -36.08 2.21 -1.81
CA VAL A 357 -37.30 2.97 -1.55
C VAL A 357 -37.04 4.45 -1.79
N THR A 358 -38.10 5.20 -2.04
CA THR A 358 -38.08 6.65 -1.83
C THR A 358 -38.92 6.95 -0.60
N ALA A 359 -38.48 7.90 0.23
CA ALA A 359 -39.21 8.24 1.43
C ALA A 359 -39.13 9.73 1.78
N SER A 360 -40.10 10.17 2.58
CA SER A 360 -40.08 11.46 3.25
C SER A 360 -40.15 11.24 4.76
N HIS A 361 -39.61 12.17 5.54
CA HIS A 361 -39.72 12.11 7.00
C HIS A 361 -40.08 13.44 7.66
N ILE A 362 -40.62 13.37 8.87
CA ILE A 362 -40.71 14.48 9.81
C ILE A 362 -39.86 14.09 11.01
N LEU A 363 -38.80 14.86 11.28
CA LEU A 363 -37.89 14.64 12.41
C LEU A 363 -38.17 15.65 13.51
N ILE A 364 -38.48 15.16 14.70
CA ILE A 364 -38.67 15.95 15.92
C ILE A 364 -37.51 15.63 16.88
N THR A 365 -36.57 16.56 16.98
CA THR A 365 -35.40 16.46 17.87
C THR A 365 -35.77 16.83 19.31
N TYR A 366 -34.98 16.36 20.28
CA TYR A 366 -35.06 16.72 21.69
C TYR A 366 -33.66 16.93 22.28
N GLU A 367 -33.58 17.57 23.45
CA GLU A 367 -32.32 17.79 24.15
C GLU A 367 -31.62 16.47 24.49
N GLY A 368 -30.39 16.31 24.02
CA GLY A 368 -29.62 15.06 24.13
C GLY A 368 -29.64 14.16 22.88
N ALA A 369 -30.52 14.42 21.91
CA ALA A 369 -30.46 13.74 20.62
C ALA A 369 -29.29 14.27 19.76
N LEU A 370 -28.71 13.39 18.93
CA LEU A 370 -27.62 13.79 18.04
C LEU A 370 -28.07 14.87 17.06
N ARG A 371 -27.27 15.92 16.93
CA ARG A 371 -27.51 17.06 16.01
C ARG A 371 -28.81 17.84 16.32
N ALA A 372 -29.34 17.74 17.54
CA ALA A 372 -30.46 18.55 17.96
C ALA A 372 -30.10 20.04 17.98
N THR A 373 -30.94 20.87 17.37
CA THR A 373 -30.84 22.34 17.42
C THR A 373 -31.87 22.95 18.37
N LYS A 374 -32.83 22.14 18.84
CA LYS A 374 -33.94 22.54 19.70
C LYS A 374 -33.70 22.05 21.13
N LYS A 375 -34.07 22.87 22.10
CA LYS A 375 -33.94 22.58 23.55
C LYS A 375 -35.22 22.02 24.17
N ARG A 376 -36.05 21.31 23.39
CA ARG A 376 -37.29 20.74 23.91
C ARG A 376 -37.01 19.44 24.66
N ASP A 377 -37.81 19.15 25.68
CA ASP A 377 -37.68 17.91 26.43
C ASP A 377 -38.07 16.68 25.59
N ARG A 378 -37.53 15.51 25.94
CA ARG A 378 -37.82 14.25 25.23
C ARG A 378 -39.31 13.89 25.26
N LYS A 379 -39.99 14.11 26.38
CA LYS A 379 -41.44 13.85 26.51
C LYS A 379 -42.25 14.82 25.64
N GLU A 380 -41.86 16.09 25.60
CA GLU A 380 -42.49 17.09 24.75
C GLU A 380 -42.34 16.77 23.26
N ALA A 381 -41.13 16.37 22.84
CA ALA A 381 -40.88 15.93 21.46
C ALA A 381 -41.73 14.72 21.08
N LYS A 382 -41.90 13.75 21.99
CA LYS A 382 -42.76 12.59 21.74
C LYS A 382 -44.22 12.99 21.58
N ILE A 383 -44.73 13.85 22.47
CA ILE A 383 -46.11 14.38 22.39
C ILE A 383 -46.34 15.10 21.05
N LEU A 384 -45.37 15.91 20.61
CA LEU A 384 -45.44 16.61 19.33
C LEU A 384 -45.47 15.63 18.15
N ALA A 385 -44.60 14.61 18.14
CA ALA A 385 -44.61 13.58 17.10
C ALA A 385 -45.94 12.81 17.08
N GLU A 386 -46.50 12.46 18.24
CA GLU A 386 -47.80 11.78 18.32
C GLU A 386 -48.96 12.68 17.85
N LYS A 387 -48.90 13.99 18.11
CA LYS A 387 -49.87 14.97 17.59
C LYS A 387 -49.79 15.03 16.06
N ILE A 388 -48.60 15.19 15.50
CA ILE A 388 -48.39 15.23 14.03
C ILE A 388 -48.90 13.94 13.38
N LEU A 389 -48.67 12.79 14.00
CA LEU A 389 -49.19 11.51 13.51
C LEU A 389 -50.73 11.46 13.52
N LYS A 390 -51.38 12.04 14.55
CA LYS A 390 -52.85 12.16 14.58
C LYS A 390 -53.35 13.08 13.46
N ASP A 391 -52.64 14.16 13.18
CA ASP A 391 -53.00 15.12 12.13
C ASP A 391 -52.82 14.50 10.72
N LEU A 392 -51.77 13.71 10.50
CA LEU A 392 -51.61 12.90 9.29
C LEU A 392 -52.76 11.90 9.09
N LYS A 393 -53.22 11.26 10.17
CA LYS A 393 -54.37 10.34 10.12
C LYS A 393 -55.69 11.04 9.79
N LYS A 394 -55.80 12.35 10.02
CA LYS A 394 -56.94 13.18 9.61
C LYS A 394 -56.86 13.64 8.15
N GLY A 395 -55.79 13.30 7.44
CA GLY A 395 -55.61 13.62 6.02
C GLY A 395 -54.87 14.92 5.73
N ILE A 396 -54.22 15.54 6.73
CA ILE A 396 -53.34 16.70 6.46
C ILE A 396 -52.14 16.23 5.63
N ASP A 397 -51.71 17.06 4.67
CA ASP A 397 -50.60 16.71 3.79
C ASP A 397 -49.27 16.53 4.55
N PHE A 398 -48.53 15.50 4.15
CA PHE A 398 -47.27 15.15 4.81
C PHE A 398 -46.19 16.21 4.58
N ALA A 399 -46.09 16.74 3.36
CA ALA A 399 -45.07 17.73 3.03
C ALA A 399 -45.35 19.06 3.72
N GLU A 400 -46.61 19.44 3.90
CA GLU A 400 -47.01 20.59 4.71
C GLU A 400 -46.55 20.46 6.17
N LEU A 401 -46.91 19.35 6.83
CA LEU A 401 -46.50 19.09 8.21
C LEU A 401 -44.98 18.99 8.36
N ALA A 402 -44.29 18.42 7.37
CA ALA A 402 -42.83 18.37 7.35
C ALA A 402 -42.19 19.76 7.28
N ARG A 403 -42.70 20.66 6.42
CA ARG A 403 -42.22 22.06 6.35
C ARG A 403 -42.47 22.82 7.65
N GLN A 404 -43.59 22.54 8.30
CA GLN A 404 -43.99 23.24 9.51
C GLN A 404 -43.24 22.77 10.76
N PHE A 405 -43.03 21.46 10.90
CA PHE A 405 -42.60 20.87 12.18
C PHE A 405 -41.27 20.13 12.15
N SER A 406 -40.76 19.70 10.99
CA SER A 406 -39.53 18.92 10.95
C SER A 406 -38.33 19.80 11.31
N ASP A 407 -37.55 19.38 12.31
CA ASP A 407 -36.26 19.98 12.63
C ASP A 407 -35.12 19.46 11.73
N GLY A 408 -35.42 18.48 10.86
CA GLY A 408 -34.47 17.91 9.93
C GLY A 408 -34.21 18.80 8.70
N PRO A 409 -33.05 18.67 8.05
CA PRO A 409 -32.68 19.50 6.89
C PRO A 409 -33.58 19.30 5.67
N SER A 410 -34.29 18.18 5.58
CA SER A 410 -35.26 17.91 4.52
C SER A 410 -36.62 18.58 4.77
N GLY A 411 -36.87 19.17 5.94
CA GLY A 411 -38.16 19.76 6.32
C GLY A 411 -38.67 20.78 5.30
N SER A 412 -37.83 21.73 4.88
CA SER A 412 -38.18 22.73 3.86
C SER A 412 -38.54 22.12 2.50
N LYS A 413 -38.07 20.90 2.21
CA LYS A 413 -38.38 20.11 1.01
C LYS A 413 -39.54 19.13 1.22
N GLY A 414 -40.41 19.39 2.21
CA GLY A 414 -41.51 18.48 2.52
C GLY A 414 -41.06 17.16 3.15
N GLY A 415 -39.86 17.13 3.73
CA GLY A 415 -39.28 15.95 4.34
C GLY A 415 -38.62 14.98 3.36
N ASP A 416 -38.54 15.29 2.07
CA ASP A 416 -38.01 14.38 1.04
C ASP A 416 -36.56 13.98 1.28
N LEU A 417 -36.33 12.66 1.32
CA LEU A 417 -35.01 12.04 1.48
C LEU A 417 -34.46 11.47 0.17
N GLY A 418 -35.25 11.51 -0.92
CA GLY A 418 -34.89 10.86 -2.17
C GLY A 418 -34.86 9.35 -2.08
N ARG A 419 -34.12 8.72 -3.01
CA ARG A 419 -34.01 7.26 -3.16
C ARG A 419 -32.82 6.74 -2.37
N PHE A 420 -33.03 5.68 -1.60
CA PHE A 420 -31.98 4.98 -0.87
C PHE A 420 -32.27 3.47 -0.75
N THR A 421 -31.24 2.72 -0.41
CA THR A 421 -31.24 1.27 -0.25
C THR A 421 -31.10 0.89 1.22
N ARG A 422 -31.48 -0.34 1.55
CA ARG A 422 -31.36 -0.86 2.92
C ARG A 422 -29.90 -0.82 3.37
N GLY A 423 -29.67 -0.34 4.58
CA GLY A 423 -28.38 -0.11 5.23
C GLY A 423 -27.88 1.34 5.14
N GLN A 424 -28.55 2.22 4.41
CA GLN A 424 -28.12 3.62 4.28
C GLN A 424 -28.70 4.54 5.37
N MET A 425 -29.79 4.14 6.04
CA MET A 425 -30.33 4.86 7.21
C MET A 425 -30.00 4.09 8.49
N VAL A 426 -30.24 4.72 9.65
CA VAL A 426 -30.08 4.04 10.95
C VAL A 426 -31.04 2.84 11.07
N PRO A 427 -30.67 1.78 11.81
CA PRO A 427 -31.38 0.51 11.80
C PRO A 427 -32.89 0.61 12.05
N GLU A 428 -33.32 1.46 12.99
CA GLU A 428 -34.72 1.63 13.36
C GLU A 428 -35.50 2.32 12.23
N PHE A 429 -34.88 3.30 11.55
CA PHE A 429 -35.46 3.99 10.41
C PHE A 429 -35.62 3.02 9.22
N ASP A 430 -34.56 2.27 8.91
CA ASP A 430 -34.55 1.28 7.85
C ASP A 430 -35.63 0.21 8.09
N GLN A 431 -35.69 -0.34 9.30
CA GLN A 431 -36.69 -1.35 9.63
C GLN A 431 -38.11 -0.81 9.45
N ALA A 432 -38.36 0.44 9.85
CA ALA A 432 -39.67 1.05 9.68
C ALA A 432 -40.02 1.27 8.21
N VAL A 433 -39.16 1.95 7.43
CA VAL A 433 -39.51 2.37 6.07
C VAL A 433 -39.65 1.20 5.09
N PHE A 434 -38.80 0.18 5.21
CA PHE A 434 -38.86 -0.97 4.29
C PHE A 434 -40.02 -1.92 4.59
N ASN A 435 -40.62 -1.84 5.78
CA ASN A 435 -41.84 -2.59 6.12
C ASN A 435 -43.13 -1.84 5.70
N LEU A 436 -43.03 -0.58 5.26
CA LEU A 436 -44.16 0.18 4.75
C LEU A 436 -44.48 -0.22 3.31
N LYS A 437 -45.77 -0.21 2.98
CA LYS A 437 -46.24 -0.20 1.59
C LYS A 437 -46.02 1.20 0.99
N PRO A 438 -45.83 1.33 -0.34
CA PRO A 438 -45.81 2.65 -1.00
C PRO A 438 -47.05 3.48 -0.63
N GLY A 439 -46.83 4.74 -0.28
CA GLY A 439 -47.85 5.68 0.22
C GLY A 439 -48.13 5.62 1.72
N ALA A 440 -47.72 4.55 2.42
CA ALA A 440 -48.01 4.38 3.84
C ALA A 440 -47.09 5.23 4.74
N VAL A 441 -47.60 5.52 5.95
CA VAL A 441 -46.92 6.31 6.99
C VAL A 441 -46.67 5.42 8.21
N SER A 442 -45.47 5.51 8.79
CA SER A 442 -45.09 4.78 10.01
C SER A 442 -45.80 5.32 11.25
N GLY A 443 -45.71 4.57 12.35
CA GLY A 443 -45.83 5.15 13.68
C GLY A 443 -44.68 6.10 14.01
N VAL A 444 -44.61 6.56 15.26
CA VAL A 444 -43.44 7.31 15.74
C VAL A 444 -42.27 6.34 15.93
N VAL A 445 -41.17 6.58 15.22
CA VAL A 445 -39.95 5.78 15.24
C VAL A 445 -38.88 6.57 15.97
N GLU A 446 -38.35 6.04 17.06
CA GLU A 446 -37.26 6.68 17.79
C GLU A 446 -35.91 6.23 17.25
N THR A 447 -35.01 7.20 17.04
CA THR A 447 -33.60 6.96 16.72
C THR A 447 -32.72 7.83 17.60
N GLN A 448 -31.39 7.67 17.48
CA GLN A 448 -30.42 8.57 18.11
C GLN A 448 -30.54 10.06 17.69
N PHE A 449 -31.27 10.37 16.61
CA PHE A 449 -31.50 11.74 16.14
C PHE A 449 -32.80 12.36 16.65
N GLY A 450 -33.68 11.57 17.28
CA GLY A 450 -35.00 12.01 17.77
C GLY A 450 -36.13 11.13 17.28
N TYR A 451 -37.34 11.69 17.24
CA TYR A 451 -38.55 11.00 16.80
C TYR A 451 -38.82 11.25 15.31
N HIS A 452 -38.99 10.20 14.55
CA HIS A 452 -39.30 10.23 13.13
C HIS A 452 -40.74 9.76 12.88
N ILE A 453 -41.41 10.43 11.95
CA ILE A 453 -42.58 9.89 11.25
C ILE A 453 -42.16 9.76 9.78
N ILE A 454 -42.32 8.57 9.21
CA ILE A 454 -41.72 8.22 7.92
C ILE A 454 -42.84 7.86 6.95
N LYS A 455 -42.84 8.45 5.76
CA LYS A 455 -43.72 8.09 4.65
C LYS A 455 -42.90 7.45 3.56
N ARG A 456 -43.21 6.19 3.21
CA ARG A 456 -42.63 5.57 2.01
C ARG A 456 -43.37 6.12 0.80
N THR A 457 -42.68 6.79 -0.11
CA THR A 457 -43.29 7.33 -1.33
C THR A 457 -43.30 6.31 -2.47
N GLN A 458 -42.27 5.48 -2.61
CA GLN A 458 -42.19 4.35 -3.55
C GLN A 458 -41.46 3.15 -2.93
#